data_AF-A0A2W7QVI6-F1
#
_entry.id   AF-A0A2W7QVI6-F1
#
_cell.length_a   1.000
_cell.length_b   1.000
_cell.length_c   1.000
_cell.angle_alpha   90.00
_cell.angle_beta   90.00
_cell.angle_gamma   90.00
#
_symmetry.space_group_name_H-M   'P 1'
#
loop_
_entity.id
_entity.type
_entity.pdbx_description
1 polymer ?
#
loop_
_entity_poly.entity_id
_entity_poly.type
_entity_poly.pdbx_seq_one_letter_code
_entity_poly.pdbx_strand_id
1 'polypeptide(L)'
;MWKFLVIVLGVGWLLGQLIRYFLRSKLAKFARHVNEVAKEEQRAQRHASASKDEIIVDYVPQKQQEKRKHEIKGGEYVDYEEVKE
;
A
#
# COMPACT_ATOMS: atom_id res chain seq x y z
N MET A 1 23.54 -46.49 14.58
CA MET A 1 22.98 -45.63 13.52
C MET A 1 21.56 -45.14 13.82
N TRP A 2 20.60 -46.02 14.13
CA TRP A 2 19.20 -45.62 14.37
C TRP A 2 18.99 -44.59 15.50
N LYS A 3 19.79 -44.69 16.57
CA LYS A 3 19.83 -43.72 17.69
C LYS A 3 20.03 -42.28 17.22
N PHE A 4 20.92 -42.06 16.24
CA PHE A 4 21.19 -40.74 15.68
C PHE A 4 20.02 -40.23 14.84
N LEU A 5 19.34 -41.13 14.12
CA LEU A 5 18.13 -40.80 13.36
C LEU A 5 17.01 -40.29 14.27
N VAL A 6 16.80 -40.93 15.42
CA VAL A 6 15.80 -40.49 16.41
C VAL A 6 16.17 -39.14 17.01
N ILE A 7 17.45 -38.93 17.34
CA ILE A 7 17.93 -37.65 17.89
C ILE A 7 17.76 -36.52 16.87
N VAL A 8 18.15 -36.75 15.61
CA VAL A 8 18.03 -35.73 14.54
C VAL A 8 16.56 -35.44 14.23
N LEU A 9 15.69 -36.45 14.20
CA LEU A 9 14.25 -36.25 14.01
C LEU A 9 13.62 -35.51 15.18
N GLY A 10 13.96 -35.87 16.42
CA GLY A 10 13.45 -35.20 17.62
C GLY A 10 13.90 -33.74 17.70
N VAL A 11 15.21 -33.50 17.52
CA VAL A 11 15.77 -32.15 17.54
C VAL A 11 15.27 -31.34 16.35
N GLY A 12 15.26 -31.90 15.14
CA GLY A 12 14.76 -31.23 13.94
C GLY A 12 13.27 -30.85 14.04
N TRP A 13 12.45 -31.72 14.64
CA TRP A 13 11.05 -31.42 14.91
C TRP A 13 10.91 -30.28 15.93
N LEU A 14 11.68 -30.31 17.02
CA LEU A 14 11.68 -29.26 18.04
C LEU A 14 12.16 -27.91 17.47
N LEU A 15 13.23 -27.93 16.67
CA LEU A 15 13.81 -26.75 16.03
C LEU A 15 12.84 -26.16 15.00
N GLY A 16 12.20 -27.01 14.18
CA GLY A 16 11.18 -26.58 13.23
C GLY A 16 9.99 -25.90 13.92
N GLN A 17 9.59 -26.40 15.09
CA GLN A 17 8.53 -25.82 15.90
C GLN A 17 8.93 -24.44 16.44
N LEU A 18 10.14 -24.30 16.99
CA LEU A 18 10.69 -23.01 17.45
C LEU A 18 10.78 -21.99 16.33
N ILE A 19 11.31 -22.40 15.16
CA ILE A 19 11.42 -21.58 13.96
C ILE A 19 10.03 -21.11 13.51
N ARG A 20 9.02 -21.98 13.51
CA ARG A 20 7.64 -21.62 13.13
C ARG A 20 7.04 -20.55 14.04
N TYR A 21 7.21 -20.65 15.34
CA TYR A 21 6.74 -19.63 16.30
C TYR A 21 7.51 -18.31 16.16
N PHE A 22 8.83 -18.40 16.02
CA PHE A 22 9.69 -17.23 15.88
C PHE A 22 9.40 -16.46 14.57
N LEU A 23 9.34 -17.17 13.45
CA LEU A 23 9.03 -16.61 12.14
C LEU A 23 7.66 -15.95 12.12
N ARG A 24 6.61 -16.54 12.73
CA ARG A 24 5.30 -15.88 12.81
C ARG A 24 5.37 -14.48 13.44
N SER A 25 6.18 -14.31 14.49
CA SER A 25 6.30 -13.04 15.19
C SER A 25 7.10 -11.98 14.43
N LYS A 26 8.17 -12.39 13.72
CA LYS A 26 9.09 -11.47 13.02
C LYS A 26 8.68 -11.21 11.57
N LEU A 27 8.17 -12.24 10.88
CA LEU A 27 7.64 -12.10 9.52
C LEU A 27 6.44 -11.16 9.48
N ALA A 28 5.62 -11.09 10.52
CA ALA A 28 4.51 -10.14 10.55
C ALA A 28 4.99 -8.67 10.48
N LYS A 29 6.11 -8.35 11.14
CA LYS A 29 6.72 -7.01 11.07
C LYS A 29 7.40 -6.78 9.73
N PHE A 30 8.09 -7.79 9.22
CA PHE A 30 8.76 -7.71 7.92
C PHE A 30 7.76 -7.59 6.76
N ALA A 31 6.68 -8.37 6.79
CA ALA A 31 5.61 -8.31 5.80
C ALA A 31 4.93 -6.95 5.75
N ARG A 32 4.74 -6.29 6.91
CA ARG A 32 4.21 -4.91 6.93
C ARG A 32 5.14 -3.93 6.23
N HIS A 33 6.44 -4.00 6.52
CA HIS A 33 7.42 -3.12 5.92
C HIS A 33 7.58 -3.36 4.41
N VAL A 34 7.64 -4.62 3.98
CA VAL A 34 7.68 -4.99 2.55
C VAL A 34 6.42 -4.52 1.82
N ASN A 35 5.25 -4.63 2.45
CA ASN A 35 4.00 -4.21 1.83
C ASN A 35 3.90 -2.68 1.72
N GLU A 36 4.45 -1.93 2.66
CA GLU A 36 4.57 -0.46 2.56
C GLU A 36 5.48 -0.04 1.41
N VAL A 37 6.68 -0.63 1.33
CA VAL A 37 7.65 -0.34 0.25
C VAL A 37 7.10 -0.73 -1.12
N ALA A 38 6.49 -1.92 -1.24
CA ALA A 38 5.88 -2.36 -2.51
C ALA A 38 4.73 -1.43 -2.94
N LYS A 39 3.95 -0.92 -2.00
CA LYS A 39 2.86 0.02 -2.28
C LYS A 39 3.38 1.38 -2.71
N GLU A 40 4.53 1.82 -2.20
CA GLU A 40 5.21 3.03 -2.64
C GLU A 40 5.81 2.88 -4.05
N GLU A 41 6.46 1.75 -4.36
CA GLU A 41 6.94 1.47 -5.72
C GLU A 41 5.81 1.44 -6.74
N GLN A 42 4.69 0.82 -6.38
CA GLN A 42 3.52 0.76 -7.26
C GLN A 42 2.87 2.13 -7.46
N ARG A 43 2.97 3.04 -6.49
CA ARG A 43 2.57 4.45 -6.66
C ARG A 43 3.53 5.19 -7.58
N ALA A 44 4.85 5.05 -7.36
CA ALA A 44 5.86 5.71 -8.17
C ALA A 44 5.77 5.30 -9.65
N GLN A 45 5.49 4.03 -9.94
CA GLN A 45 5.28 3.56 -11.31
C GLN A 45 4.06 4.20 -11.97
N ARG A 46 2.94 4.34 -11.24
CA ARG A 46 1.74 5.04 -11.75
C ARG A 46 2.02 6.51 -12.05
N HIS A 47 2.77 7.17 -11.18
CA HIS A 47 3.25 8.55 -11.36
C HIS A 47 4.16 8.69 -12.60
N ALA A 48 5.00 7.69 -12.89
CA ALA A 48 5.89 7.70 -14.06
C ALA A 48 5.17 7.41 -15.38
N SER A 49 4.07 6.65 -15.36
CA SER A 49 3.28 6.29 -16.55
C SER A 49 2.17 7.28 -16.91
N ALA A 50 1.91 8.28 -16.06
CA ALA A 50 0.85 9.25 -16.30
C ALA A 50 1.21 10.24 -17.41
N SER A 51 0.21 10.62 -18.20
CA SER A 51 0.41 11.62 -19.25
C SER A 51 0.70 13.00 -18.65
N LYS A 52 1.38 13.87 -19.40
CA LYS A 52 1.81 15.21 -18.95
C LYS A 52 0.64 16.13 -18.53
N ASP A 53 -0.59 15.75 -18.85
CA ASP A 53 -1.84 16.50 -18.60
C ASP A 53 -2.74 15.84 -17.53
N GLU A 54 -2.30 14.73 -16.94
CA GLU A 54 -3.09 13.95 -15.98
C GLU A 54 -2.76 14.34 -14.52
N ILE A 55 -3.78 14.77 -13.78
CA ILE A 55 -3.65 15.12 -12.36
C ILE A 55 -3.79 13.86 -11.51
N ILE A 56 -2.70 13.46 -10.86
CA ILE A 56 -2.67 12.27 -10.00
C ILE A 56 -3.00 12.68 -8.56
N VAL A 57 -4.10 12.16 -8.03
CA VAL A 57 -4.56 12.45 -6.67
C VAL A 57 -4.22 11.26 -5.76
N ASP A 58 -3.28 11.48 -4.82
CA ASP A 58 -2.78 10.41 -3.94
C ASP A 58 -3.79 9.94 -2.88
N TYR A 59 -4.70 10.82 -2.46
CA TYR A 59 -5.69 10.49 -1.44
C TYR A 59 -6.91 11.40 -1.51
N VAL A 60 -8.09 10.79 -1.62
CA VAL A 60 -9.38 11.47 -1.47
C VAL A 60 -10.09 10.91 -0.24
N PRO A 61 -10.20 11.67 0.87
CA PRO A 61 -10.87 11.18 2.07
C PRO A 61 -12.34 10.87 1.80
N GLN A 62 -12.83 9.73 2.33
CA GLN A 62 -14.17 9.21 2.03
C GLN A 62 -15.30 10.21 2.37
N LYS A 63 -15.14 10.96 3.47
CA LYS A 63 -16.08 12.02 3.88
C LYS A 63 -16.26 13.15 2.85
N GLN A 64 -15.30 13.31 1.94
CA GLN A 64 -15.31 14.35 0.91
C GLN A 64 -15.81 13.81 -0.44
N GLN A 65 -15.81 12.49 -0.64
CA GLN A 65 -16.37 11.85 -1.83
C GLN A 65 -17.90 11.93 -1.85
N GLU A 66 -18.56 11.77 -0.70
CA GLU A 66 -20.02 11.92 -0.59
C GLU A 66 -20.50 13.34 -0.88
N LYS A 67 -19.75 14.36 -0.45
CA LYS A 67 -20.07 15.77 -0.73
C LYS A 67 -19.94 16.12 -2.21
N ARG A 68 -18.87 15.66 -2.87
CA ARG A 68 -18.66 15.90 -4.31
C ARG A 68 -19.71 15.24 -5.21
N LYS A 69 -20.31 14.12 -4.80
CA LYS A 69 -21.41 13.49 -5.56
C LYS A 69 -22.70 14.33 -5.57
N HIS A 70 -22.89 15.20 -4.59
CA HIS A 70 -24.13 15.97 -4.44
C HIS A 70 -24.02 17.44 -4.87
N GLU A 71 -22.82 18.03 -4.91
CA GLU A 71 -22.66 19.50 -5.04
C GLU A 71 -22.04 20.01 -6.35
N ILE A 72 -21.62 19.15 -7.28
CA ILE A 72 -21.07 19.62 -8.57
C ILE A 72 -22.22 19.80 -9.59
N LYS A 73 -23.10 20.76 -9.33
CA LYS A 73 -23.88 21.44 -10.38
C LYS A 73 -23.12 22.72 -10.67
N GLY A 74 -22.40 22.74 -11.80
CA GLY A 74 -21.58 23.88 -12.22
C GLY A 74 -22.33 25.20 -12.02
N GLY A 75 -21.74 26.10 -11.24
CA GLY A 75 -22.23 27.46 -11.10
C GLY A 75 -22.12 28.21 -12.43
N GLU A 76 -22.91 29.26 -12.60
CA GLU A 76 -22.76 30.18 -13.73
C GLU A 76 -21.41 30.87 -13.63
N TYR A 77 -20.53 30.60 -14.60
CA TYR A 77 -19.30 31.35 -14.79
C TYR A 77 -19.68 32.68 -15.44
N VAL A 78 -19.32 33.78 -14.79
CA VAL A 78 -19.46 35.13 -15.36
C VAL A 78 -18.20 35.41 -16.16
N ASP A 79 -18.33 35.44 -17.47
CA ASP A 79 -17.24 35.89 -18.35
C ASP A 79 -17.04 37.38 -18.13
N TYR A 80 -15.92 37.77 -17.52
CA TYR A 80 -15.53 39.17 -17.40
C TYR A 80 -14.68 39.56 -18.61
N GLU A 81 -15.05 40.65 -19.26
CA GLU A 81 -14.22 41.27 -20.29
C GLU A 81 -13.28 42.26 -19.60
N GLU A 82 -11.98 41.99 -19.66
CA GLU A 82 -10.94 42.84 -19.07
C GLU A 82 -10.82 44.15 -19.86
N VAL A 83 -11.32 45.26 -19.30
CA VAL A 83 -11.13 46.59 -19.88
C VAL A 83 -9.74 47.09 -19.49
N LYS A 84 -8.84 47.23 -20.46
CA LYS A 84 -7.55 47.89 -20.27
C LYS A 84 -7.74 49.41 -20.36
N GLU A 85 -7.43 50.12 -19.29
CA GLU A 85 -7.25 51.60 -19.29
C GLU A 85 -5.97 52.00 -20.01
#